data_AF-A0A520BPQ9-F1
#
_entry.id   AF-A0A520BPQ9-F1
#
_cell.length_a   1.000
_cell.length_b   1.000
_cell.length_c   1.000
_cell.angle_alpha   90.00
_cell.angle_beta   90.00
_cell.angle_gamma   90.00
#
_symmetry.space_group_name_H-M   'P 1'
#
loop_
_entity.id
_entity.type
_entity.pdbx_description
1 polymer ?
#
loop_
_entity_poly.entity_id
_entity_poly.type
_entity_poly.pdbx_seq_one_letter_code
_entity_poly.pdbx_strand_id
1 'polypeptide(L)' 'LRELRAVSRAESAFYAVAAAEDRPGFNWADIAAESDYADQSHLCRETRRLTGFSPEELRRRLQCEEAFWAYRLWR' A
#
# COMPACT_ATOMS: atom_id res chain seq x y z
N LEU A 1 -14.84 11.10 9.28
CA LEU A 1 -14.91 10.93 7.81
C LEU A 1 -13.54 11.01 7.12
N ARG A 2 -12.71 12.04 7.37
CA ARG A 2 -11.40 12.18 6.71
C ARG A 2 -10.43 11.03 7.01
N GLU A 3 -10.36 10.59 8.27
CA GLU A 3 -9.49 9.47 8.67
C GLU A 3 -9.96 8.13 8.07
N LEU A 4 -11.27 7.86 8.06
CA LEU A 4 -11.83 6.67 7.41
C LEU A 4 -11.48 6.61 5.90
N ARG A 5 -11.53 7.76 5.21
CA ARG A 5 -11.09 7.83 3.80
C ARG A 5 -9.59 7.60 3.66
N ALA A 6 -8.77 8.10 4.58
CA ALA A 6 -7.33 7.87 4.57
C ALA A 6 -7.00 6.39 4.77
N VAL A 7 -7.69 5.71 5.68
CA VAL A 7 -7.55 4.26 5.90
C VAL A 7 -7.99 3.47 4.68
N SER A 8 -9.17 3.77 4.11
CA SER A 8 -9.68 3.07 2.94
C SER A 8 -8.76 3.22 1.71
N ARG A 9 -8.17 4.40 1.47
CA ARG A 9 -7.18 4.57 0.38
C ARG A 9 -5.88 3.81 0.64
N ALA A 10 -5.44 3.77 1.89
CA ALA A 10 -4.25 3.00 2.26
C ALA A 10 -4.49 1.50 2.01
N GLU A 11 -5.67 0.98 2.35
CA GLU A 11 -6.07 -0.39 2.02
C GLU A 11 -6.08 -0.65 0.51
N SER A 12 -6.70 0.22 -0.29
CA SER A 12 -6.70 0.11 -1.76
C SER A 12 -5.28 0.09 -2.33
N ALA A 13 -4.39 0.95 -1.83
CA ALA A 13 -2.98 0.95 -2.24
C ALA A 13 -2.27 -0.36 -1.89
N PHE A 14 -2.56 -0.94 -0.72
CA PHE A 14 -1.98 -2.23 -0.33
C PHE A 14 -2.50 -3.39 -1.19
N TYR A 15 -3.79 -3.39 -1.53
CA TYR A 15 -4.34 -4.38 -2.47
C TYR A 15 -3.71 -4.26 -3.86
N ALA A 16 -3.54 -3.04 -4.37
CA ALA A 16 -2.90 -2.81 -5.66
C ALA A 16 -1.45 -3.31 -5.68
N VAL A 17 -0.70 -3.10 -4.60
CA VAL A 17 0.67 -3.61 -4.45
C VAL A 17 0.72 -5.14 -4.41
N ALA A 18 -0.16 -5.77 -3.62
CA ALA A 18 -0.23 -7.22 -3.53
C ALA A 18 -0.62 -7.84 -4.90
N ALA A 19 -1.55 -7.23 -5.63
CA ALA A 19 -1.95 -7.68 -6.96
C ALA A 19 -0.86 -7.48 -8.03
N ALA A 20 0.07 -6.56 -7.80
CA ALA A 20 1.16 -6.25 -8.73
C ALA A 20 2.44 -7.09 -8.47
N GLU A 21 2.45 -7.98 -7.47
CA GLU A 21 3.64 -8.76 -7.07
C GLU A 21 4.30 -9.55 -8.21
N ASP A 22 3.52 -10.02 -9.19
CA ASP A 22 4.01 -10.80 -10.33
C ASP A 22 4.07 -10.00 -11.65
N ARG A 23 3.84 -8.68 -11.62
CA ARG A 23 3.82 -7.87 -12.85
C ARG A 23 5.20 -7.26 -13.15
N PRO A 24 5.82 -7.58 -14.30
CA PRO A 24 6.95 -6.81 -14.80
C PRO A 24 6.49 -5.37 -15.07
N GLY A 25 7.17 -4.38 -14.48
CA GLY A 25 6.82 -2.96 -14.61
C GLY A 25 6.18 -2.31 -13.38
N PHE A 26 6.24 -2.94 -12.19
CA PHE A 26 5.79 -2.33 -10.94
C PHE A 26 6.41 -0.94 -10.70
N ASN A 27 5.55 0.06 -10.49
CA ASN A 27 5.95 1.45 -10.26
C ASN A 27 5.04 2.11 -9.22
N TRP A 28 5.65 2.62 -8.16
CA TRP A 28 4.96 3.30 -7.07
C TRP A 28 4.21 4.57 -7.48
N ALA A 29 4.62 5.23 -8.56
CA ALA A 29 3.92 6.41 -9.07
C ALA A 29 2.55 6.04 -9.67
N ASP A 30 2.47 4.89 -10.36
CA ASP A 30 1.22 4.41 -10.96
C ASP A 30 0.25 3.95 -9.86
N ILE A 31 0.74 3.22 -8.85
CA ILE A 31 -0.04 2.85 -7.66
C ILE A 31 -0.59 4.09 -6.94
N ALA A 32 0.22 5.15 -6.82
CA ALA A 32 -0.23 6.39 -6.21
C ALA A 32 -1.40 7.01 -7.00
N ALA A 33 -1.28 7.09 -8.33
CA ALA A 33 -2.32 7.62 -9.19
C ALA A 33 -3.62 6.79 -9.13
N GLU A 34 -3.51 5.46 -9.14
CA GLU A 34 -4.65 4.53 -9.05
C GLU A 34 -5.34 4.56 -7.68
N SER A 35 -4.61 4.90 -6.63
CA SER A 35 -5.09 4.88 -5.24
C SER A 35 -5.49 6.27 -4.69
N ASP A 36 -5.74 7.23 -5.57
CA ASP A 36 -6.16 8.61 -5.22
C ASP A 36 -5.11 9.39 -4.40
N TYR A 37 -3.83 9.15 -4.70
CA TYR A 37 -2.72 10.00 -4.25
C TYR A 37 -2.25 10.90 -5.39
N ALA A 38 -2.00 12.17 -5.04
CA ALA A 38 -1.48 13.17 -5.97
C ALA A 38 -0.14 12.76 -6.62
N ASP A 39 0.72 12.07 -5.86
CA ASP A 39 2.03 11.59 -6.33
C ASP A 39 2.59 10.52 -5.36
N GLN A 40 3.72 9.90 -5.74
CA GLN A 40 4.43 8.92 -4.92
C GLN A 40 4.89 9.48 -3.56
N SER A 41 5.26 10.75 -3.48
CA SER A 41 5.72 11.37 -2.23
C SER A 41 4.56 11.53 -1.24
N HIS A 42 3.36 11.85 -1.73
CA HIS A 42 2.13 11.90 -0.95
C HIS A 42 1.78 10.52 -0.40
N LEU A 43 1.78 9.48 -1.24
CA LEU A 43 1.64 8.09 -0.79
C LEU A 43 2.67 7.75 0.31
N CYS A 44 3.94 8.06 0.08
CA CYS A 44 5.03 7.81 1.03
C CYS A 44 4.85 8.48 2.40
N ARG A 45 4.34 9.72 2.44
CA ARG A 45 4.07 10.44 3.69
C ARG A 45 2.87 9.85 4.42
N GLU A 46 1.81 9.53 3.68
CA GLU A 46 0.58 8.99 4.23
C GLU A 46 0.80 7.60 4.83
N THR A 47 1.46 6.69 4.09
CA THR A 47 1.76 5.33 4.56
C THR A 47 2.61 5.35 5.82
N ARG A 48 3.64 6.21 5.87
CA ARG A 48 4.46 6.38 7.09
C ARG A 48 3.65 6.89 8.25
N ARG A 49 2.75 7.86 8.03
CA ARG A 49 1.90 8.40 9.10
C ARG A 49 0.94 7.35 9.67
N LEU A 50 0.37 6.50 8.82
CA LEU A 50 -0.63 5.51 9.21
C LEU A 50 -0.02 4.23 9.80
N THR A 51 1.13 3.79 9.27
CA THR A 51 1.69 2.47 9.58
C THR A 51 3.06 2.53 10.27
N GLY A 52 3.73 3.69 10.25
CA GLY A 52 5.13 3.83 10.68
C GLY A 52 6.16 3.42 9.62
N PHE A 53 5.76 2.81 8.51
CA PHE A 53 6.65 2.26 7.49
C PHE A 53 6.55 2.98 6.14
N SER A 54 7.60 2.88 5.32
CA SER A 54 7.49 3.26 3.91
C SER A 54 6.66 2.23 3.13
N PRO A 55 6.08 2.59 1.97
CA PRO A 55 5.34 1.63 1.14
C PRO A 55 6.15 0.38 0.78
N GLU A 56 7.44 0.55 0.47
CA GLU A 56 8.34 -0.55 0.12
C GLU A 56 8.68 -1.44 1.32
N GLU A 57 8.91 -0.84 2.48
CA GLU A 57 9.15 -1.58 3.72
C GLU A 57 7.91 -2.41 4.09
N LEU A 58 6.73 -1.81 4.01
CA LEU A 58 5.48 -2.48 4.30
C LEU A 58 5.19 -3.61 3.30
N ARG A 59 5.47 -3.41 2.01
CA ARG A 59 5.38 -4.45 0.97
C ARG A 59 6.23 -5.67 1.33
N ARG A 60 7.49 -5.45 1.71
CA ARG A 60 8.39 -6.55 2.12
C ARG A 60 7.87 -7.30 3.34
N ARG A 61 7.31 -6.58 4.32
CA ARG A 61 6.73 -7.18 5.53
C ARG A 61 5.47 -7.97 5.24
N LEU A 62 4.60 -7.49 4.36
CA LEU A 62 3.43 -8.24 3.90
C LEU A 62 3.82 -9.58 3.25
N GLN A 63 4.96 -9.62 2.56
CA GLN A 63 5.49 -10.84 1.93
C GLN A 63 6.07 -11.83 2.94
N CYS A 64 6.84 -11.33 3.91
CA CYS A 64 7.71 -12.17 4.75
C CYS A 64 7.20 -12.38 6.17
N GLU A 65 6.38 -11.48 6.72
CA GLU A 65 5.97 -11.53 8.11
C GLU A 65 4.61 -12.24 8.28
N GLU A 66 4.63 -13.28 9.12
CA GLU A 66 3.45 -14.09 9.44
C GLU A 66 2.37 -13.25 10.13
N ALA A 67 2.73 -12.18 10.87
CA ALA A 67 1.77 -11.27 11.51
C ALA A 67 0.78 -10.61 10.53
N PHE A 68 1.12 -10.50 9.24
CA PHE A 68 0.27 -9.93 8.20
C PHE A 68 -0.48 -10.97 7.37
N TRP A 69 -0.48 -12.25 7.77
CA TRP A 69 -1.16 -13.36 7.08
C TRP A 69 -2.64 -13.07 6.77
N ALA A 70 -3.34 -12.33 7.63
CA ALA A 70 -4.75 -11.98 7.45
C ALA A 70 -5.00 -11.16 6.17
N TYR A 71 -4.07 -10.27 5.80
CA TYR A 71 -4.14 -9.48 4.56
C TYR A 71 -3.89 -10.33 3.29
N ARG A 72 -3.26 -11.51 3.44
CA ARG A 72 -3.02 -12.46 2.35
C ARG A 72 -4.15 -13.49 2.16
N LEU A 73 -5.04 -13.62 3.15
CA LEU A 73 -6.10 -14.63 3.13
C LEU A 73 -7.31 -14.26 2.25
N TRP A 74 -7.46 -12.97 1.91
CA TRP A 74 -8.60 -12.42 1.15
C TRP A 74 -8.28 -12.29 -0.35
N ARG A 75 -7.69 -13.32 -0.94
CA ARG A 75 -7.55 -13.43 -2.41
C ARG A 75 -8.87 -13.80 -3.06
#